data_AF-A0A6B9GD31-F1
#
_entry.id   AF-A0A6B9GD31-F1
#
_cell.length_a   1.000
_cell.length_b   1.000
_cell.length_c   1.000
_cell.angle_alpha   90.00
_cell.angle_beta   90.00
_cell.angle_gamma   90.00
#
_symmetry.space_group_name_H-M   'P 1'
#
loop_
_entity.id
_entity.type
_entity.pdbx_description
1 polymer ?
#
loop_
_entity_poly.entity_id
_entity_poly.type
_entity_poly.pdbx_seq_one_letter_code
_entity_poly.pdbx_strand_id
1 'polypeptide(L)'
;MKRILLVLTLLLLPGLARAACSLPASTASFGSVTTFVVNSTISSTSTTANVNCGAGSALTLLGNNTITFQLASASNVNGTRGTLKRSGDTGSDNIPVRLCMDSACATELTVGGSTYTFSQAVLANLAGLFGSLNFALPVYLKSVTGQTVAAGTYTGTFNLYVTYNICTSLGVGNLCLTPQTGTGTIPITVTVVISNDCTTITAPNVSFGSAPLVSSFSTVQQSISVVCSKGSTYTVGLSNGSYAANGVRNMASGTNRLSYDIYQGTTTTTRWGPTGTDRWSSSASTTVSADGLTRGYTYTAQILTTQNTPAAGNYTDNVVVDLSF
;
A
#
# COMPACT_ATOMS: atom_id res chain seq x y z
N MET A 1 44.54 -53.51 26.21
CA MET A 1 43.69 -53.97 25.08
C MET A 1 42.21 -53.55 25.20
N LYS A 2 41.58 -53.55 26.40
CA LYS A 2 40.17 -53.11 26.59
C LYS A 2 39.89 -51.62 26.31
N ARG A 3 40.86 -50.71 26.46
CA ARG A 3 40.68 -49.27 26.23
C ARG A 3 40.71 -48.85 24.75
N ILE A 4 41.38 -49.63 23.89
CA ILE A 4 41.48 -49.34 22.45
C ILE A 4 40.20 -49.80 21.72
N LEU A 5 39.57 -50.87 22.21
CA LEU A 5 38.31 -51.37 21.66
C LEU A 5 37.14 -50.38 21.87
N LEU A 6 37.15 -49.63 22.98
CA LEU A 6 36.09 -48.67 23.32
C LEU A 6 36.15 -47.38 22.46
N VAL A 7 37.35 -46.98 22.03
CA VAL A 7 37.57 -45.81 21.18
C VAL A 7 37.22 -46.14 19.72
N LEU A 8 37.50 -47.36 19.25
CA LEU A 8 37.09 -47.80 17.91
C LEU A 8 35.56 -47.92 17.78
N THR A 9 34.84 -48.33 18.84
CA THR A 9 33.38 -48.38 18.81
C THR A 9 32.71 -47.01 18.76
N LEU A 10 33.36 -45.93 19.18
CA LEU A 10 32.79 -44.57 19.12
C LEU A 10 33.00 -43.88 17.76
N LEU A 11 33.98 -44.32 16.97
CA LEU A 11 34.25 -43.84 15.60
C LEU A 11 33.39 -44.54 14.53
N LEU A 12 32.65 -45.59 14.90
CA LEU A 12 31.74 -46.35 14.05
C LEU A 12 30.25 -45.98 14.25
N LEU A 13 29.95 -44.98 15.07
CA LEU A 13 28.67 -44.27 14.98
C LEU A 13 28.85 -43.05 14.08
N PRO A 14 28.65 -43.16 12.75
CA PRO A 14 28.26 -41.95 12.02
C PRO A 14 27.00 -41.49 12.72
N GLY A 15 27.09 -40.40 13.48
CA GLY A 15 25.90 -39.72 13.98
C GLY A 15 25.03 -39.51 12.76
N LEU A 16 23.87 -40.17 12.73
CA LEU A 16 22.82 -39.93 11.75
C LEU A 16 22.31 -38.51 12.01
N ALA A 17 23.11 -37.52 11.64
CA ALA A 17 22.70 -36.14 11.56
C ALA A 17 21.71 -36.07 10.40
N ARG A 18 20.45 -36.39 10.69
CA ARG A 18 19.34 -36.15 9.78
C ARG A 18 19.26 -34.65 9.62
N ALA A 19 19.75 -34.13 8.50
CA ALA A 19 19.60 -32.72 8.17
C ALA A 19 18.10 -32.44 8.05
N ALA A 20 17.51 -31.73 9.01
CA ALA A 20 16.15 -31.25 8.90
C ALA A 20 15.99 -30.40 7.62
N CYS A 21 14.80 -30.38 7.01
CA CYS A 21 14.60 -29.51 5.86
C CYS A 21 14.82 -28.05 6.29
N SER A 22 15.59 -27.29 5.51
CA SER A 22 15.77 -25.86 5.77
C SER A 22 14.56 -25.08 5.28
N LEU A 23 14.08 -24.15 6.09
CA LEU A 23 12.89 -23.33 5.87
C LEU A 23 13.29 -21.84 5.83
N PRO A 24 13.94 -21.36 4.75
CA PRO A 24 14.44 -19.99 4.68
C PRO A 24 13.30 -18.97 4.67
N ALA A 25 13.54 -17.80 5.25
CA ALA A 25 12.64 -16.66 5.19
C ALA A 25 12.35 -16.24 3.75
N SER A 26 11.16 -15.69 3.52
CA SER A 26 10.70 -15.23 2.20
C SER A 26 10.18 -13.81 2.27
N THR A 27 10.19 -13.10 1.16
CA THR A 27 9.72 -11.71 1.10
C THR A 27 8.75 -11.51 -0.05
N ALA A 28 7.77 -10.63 0.15
CA ALA A 28 6.83 -10.21 -0.87
C ALA A 28 6.62 -8.70 -0.80
N SER A 29 6.33 -8.09 -1.94
CA SER A 29 6.01 -6.66 -2.01
C SER A 29 4.83 -6.41 -2.93
N PHE A 30 3.91 -5.54 -2.48
CA PHE A 30 2.88 -4.96 -3.35
C PHE A 30 3.40 -3.74 -4.12
N GLY A 31 4.67 -3.37 -3.96
CA GLY A 31 5.27 -2.20 -4.60
C GLY A 31 4.81 -0.89 -3.96
N SER A 32 4.69 0.14 -4.79
CA SER A 32 4.21 1.47 -4.39
C SER A 32 2.81 1.71 -4.94
N VAL A 33 1.88 2.09 -4.07
CA VAL A 33 0.50 2.41 -4.43
C VAL A 33 0.04 3.67 -3.69
N THR A 34 -0.97 4.36 -4.21
CA THR A 34 -1.52 5.53 -3.51
C THR A 34 -2.54 5.10 -2.45
N THR A 35 -2.85 5.98 -1.49
CA THR A 35 -3.88 5.67 -0.49
C THR A 35 -5.24 5.30 -1.10
N PHE A 36 -5.58 5.85 -2.28
CA PHE A 36 -6.87 5.62 -2.91
C PHE A 36 -6.92 4.26 -3.62
N VAL A 37 -5.78 3.79 -4.14
CA VAL A 37 -5.65 2.42 -4.67
C VAL A 37 -5.82 1.40 -3.55
N VAL A 38 -5.24 1.63 -2.36
CA VAL A 38 -5.46 0.76 -1.19
C VAL A 38 -6.94 0.70 -0.79
N ASN A 39 -7.65 1.82 -0.90
CA ASN A 39 -9.06 1.90 -0.56
C ASN A 39 -9.96 1.19 -1.60
N SER A 40 -9.66 1.31 -2.89
CA SER A 40 -10.60 0.92 -3.96
C SER A 40 -10.23 -0.38 -4.70
N THR A 41 -8.96 -0.77 -4.70
CA THR A 41 -8.45 -1.82 -5.59
C THR A 41 -7.70 -2.90 -4.82
N ILE A 42 -7.96 -4.16 -5.17
CA ILE A 42 -7.20 -5.30 -4.63
C ILE A 42 -5.83 -5.34 -5.32
N SER A 43 -4.77 -5.17 -4.54
CA SER A 43 -3.39 -5.42 -4.98
C SER A 43 -3.04 -6.88 -4.74
N SER A 44 -2.31 -7.50 -5.66
CA SER A 44 -1.88 -8.89 -5.56
C SER A 44 -0.38 -9.03 -5.79
N THR A 45 0.27 -9.88 -5.02
CA THR A 45 1.67 -10.27 -5.20
C THR A 45 1.82 -11.76 -4.85
N SER A 46 2.98 -12.34 -5.11
CA SER A 46 3.28 -13.72 -4.74
C SER A 46 4.72 -13.86 -4.29
N THR A 47 4.99 -14.92 -3.52
CA THR A 47 6.32 -15.37 -3.15
C THR A 47 6.35 -16.88 -3.17
N THR A 48 7.55 -17.45 -3.06
CA THR A 48 7.73 -18.89 -2.85
C THR A 48 8.03 -19.16 -1.38
N ALA A 49 7.35 -20.14 -0.79
CA ALA A 49 7.70 -20.73 0.49
C ALA A 49 8.57 -21.96 0.21
N ASN A 50 9.86 -21.86 0.52
CA ASN A 50 10.83 -22.90 0.18
C ASN A 50 10.94 -23.94 1.31
N VAL A 51 10.78 -25.20 0.96
CA VAL A 51 11.02 -26.35 1.85
C VAL A 51 12.14 -27.17 1.24
N ASN A 52 13.35 -27.03 1.80
CA ASN A 52 14.56 -27.60 1.20
C ASN A 52 15.02 -28.79 2.02
N CYS A 53 14.70 -30.00 1.55
CA CYS A 53 15.04 -31.23 2.26
C CYS A 53 16.39 -31.82 1.84
N GLY A 54 17.15 -31.11 0.99
CA GLY A 54 18.49 -31.47 0.57
C GLY A 54 18.53 -32.31 -0.71
N ALA A 55 19.66 -32.97 -0.93
CA ALA A 55 19.83 -33.93 -2.01
C ALA A 55 19.18 -35.25 -1.61
N GLY A 56 18.22 -35.72 -2.41
CA GLY A 56 17.68 -37.06 -2.31
C GLY A 56 17.82 -37.79 -3.64
N SER A 57 17.37 -39.02 -3.70
CA SER A 57 16.97 -39.60 -4.98
C SER A 57 15.64 -39.00 -5.45
N ALA A 58 15.32 -39.15 -6.74
CA ALA A 58 14.01 -38.78 -7.29
C ALA A 58 12.87 -39.21 -6.34
N LEU A 59 11.86 -38.35 -6.18
CA LEU A 59 10.69 -38.65 -5.35
C LEU A 59 10.14 -40.03 -5.70
N THR A 60 10.08 -40.94 -4.72
CA THR A 60 9.35 -42.19 -4.93
C THR A 60 7.89 -41.87 -5.25
N LEU A 61 7.40 -42.39 -6.38
CA LEU A 61 6.01 -42.27 -6.82
C LEU A 61 5.04 -43.09 -5.94
N LEU A 62 5.54 -43.95 -5.06
CA LEU A 62 4.73 -44.73 -4.09
C LEU A 62 4.94 -44.28 -2.63
N GLY A 63 5.69 -43.20 -2.37
CA GLY A 63 5.89 -42.67 -1.02
C GLY A 63 4.84 -41.65 -0.59
N ASN A 64 4.44 -41.64 0.69
CA ASN A 64 3.43 -40.71 1.22
C ASN A 64 4.01 -39.31 1.52
N ASN A 65 4.51 -38.64 0.47
CA ASN A 65 5.15 -37.32 0.58
C ASN A 65 4.11 -36.22 0.77
N THR A 66 4.23 -35.45 1.84
CA THR A 66 3.32 -34.34 2.12
C THR A 66 4.06 -33.13 2.69
N ILE A 67 3.57 -31.95 2.32
CA ILE A 67 3.91 -30.68 2.97
C ILE A 67 2.61 -30.00 3.33
N THR A 68 2.44 -29.68 4.61
CA THR A 68 1.25 -29.04 5.15
C THR A 68 1.60 -27.65 5.67
N PHE A 69 0.86 -26.66 5.21
CA PHE A 69 0.96 -25.27 5.61
C PHE A 69 -0.19 -24.87 6.53
N GLN A 70 0.12 -24.05 7.54
CA GLN A 70 -0.84 -23.36 8.37
C GLN A 70 -0.30 -21.96 8.67
N LEU A 71 -1.13 -20.93 8.58
CA LEU A 71 -0.72 -19.62 9.08
C LEU A 71 -0.79 -19.64 10.62
N ALA A 72 0.35 -19.77 11.30
CA ALA A 72 0.38 -19.89 12.76
C ALA A 72 0.21 -18.54 13.46
N SER A 73 0.85 -17.49 12.94
CA SER A 73 0.73 -16.14 13.48
C SER A 73 1.08 -15.10 12.43
N ALA A 74 0.75 -13.84 12.71
CA ALA A 74 1.24 -12.68 11.99
C ALA A 74 1.69 -11.62 13.00
N SER A 75 2.62 -10.75 12.59
CA SER A 75 3.13 -9.66 13.43
C SER A 75 2.03 -8.72 13.94
N ASN A 76 0.97 -8.53 13.14
CA ASN A 76 -0.23 -7.79 13.50
C ASN A 76 -1.43 -8.54 12.92
N VAL A 77 -2.57 -8.49 13.61
CA VAL A 77 -3.81 -9.14 13.19
C VAL A 77 -5.02 -8.23 13.39
N ASN A 78 -6.03 -8.41 12.55
CA ASN A 78 -7.39 -7.91 12.75
C ASN A 78 -8.33 -9.12 12.68
N GLY A 79 -8.87 -9.53 13.83
CA GLY A 79 -9.49 -10.84 13.98
C GLY A 79 -8.47 -11.95 13.70
N THR A 80 -8.76 -12.82 12.72
CA THR A 80 -7.88 -13.91 12.29
C THR A 80 -7.05 -13.58 11.04
N ARG A 81 -7.13 -12.35 10.53
CA ARG A 81 -6.40 -11.93 9.33
C ARG A 81 -5.16 -11.15 9.69
N GLY A 82 -4.02 -11.49 9.09
CA GLY A 82 -2.78 -10.72 9.24
C GLY A 82 -2.88 -9.35 8.58
N THR A 83 -2.26 -8.35 9.19
CA THR A 83 -2.27 -6.96 8.71
C THR A 83 -0.87 -6.39 8.60
N LEU A 84 -0.69 -5.49 7.63
CA LEU A 84 0.51 -4.65 7.54
C LEU A 84 0.30 -3.39 8.37
N LYS A 85 1.32 -2.97 9.11
CA LYS A 85 1.34 -1.71 9.88
C LYS A 85 2.65 -0.97 9.63
N ARG A 86 2.66 0.34 9.89
CA ARG A 86 3.91 1.10 9.97
C ARG A 86 4.65 0.72 11.25
N SER A 87 5.97 0.73 11.19
CA SER A 87 6.80 0.45 12.38
C SER A 87 6.51 1.46 13.48
N GLY A 88 6.24 0.97 14.70
CA GLY A 88 5.92 1.80 15.86
C GLY A 88 4.52 2.42 15.89
N ASP A 89 3.67 2.15 14.89
CA ASP A 89 2.33 2.74 14.80
C ASP A 89 1.28 1.95 15.59
N THR A 90 0.79 2.52 16.69
CA THR A 90 -0.33 1.98 17.49
C THR A 90 -1.69 2.47 17.00
N GLY A 91 -1.73 3.31 15.97
CA GLY A 91 -2.95 3.86 15.38
C GLY A 91 -3.77 2.80 14.63
N SER A 92 -4.90 3.27 14.08
CA SER A 92 -5.86 2.47 13.34
C SER A 92 -5.45 2.17 11.90
N ASP A 93 -4.36 2.76 11.40
CA ASP A 93 -3.89 2.52 10.03
C ASP A 93 -3.35 1.09 9.90
N ASN A 94 -4.13 0.21 9.27
CA ASN A 94 -3.77 -1.17 9.03
C ASN A 94 -4.24 -1.61 7.65
N ILE A 95 -3.46 -2.47 6.99
CA ILE A 95 -3.79 -3.01 5.67
C ILE A 95 -3.92 -4.53 5.81
N PRO A 96 -5.15 -5.07 5.89
CA PRO A 96 -5.35 -6.51 5.95
C PRO A 96 -4.91 -7.19 4.64
N VAL A 97 -4.27 -8.36 4.78
CA VAL A 97 -3.77 -9.15 3.67
C VAL A 97 -4.26 -10.58 3.81
N ARG A 98 -4.78 -11.12 2.71
CA ARG A 98 -5.12 -12.54 2.58
C ARG A 98 -3.88 -13.31 2.13
N LEU A 99 -3.56 -14.38 2.83
CA LEU A 99 -2.54 -15.35 2.44
C LEU A 99 -3.24 -16.53 1.76
N CYS A 100 -2.98 -16.73 0.47
CA CYS A 100 -3.74 -17.64 -0.37
C CYS A 100 -2.85 -18.71 -1.00
N MET A 101 -3.38 -19.91 -1.17
CA MET A 101 -2.66 -21.05 -1.77
C MET A 101 -2.80 -21.13 -3.29
N ASP A 102 -3.65 -20.29 -3.86
CA ASP A 102 -3.88 -20.18 -5.30
C ASP A 102 -4.07 -18.71 -5.71
N SER A 103 -3.90 -18.44 -7.01
CA SER A 103 -3.96 -17.08 -7.56
C SER A 103 -5.38 -16.47 -7.54
N ALA A 104 -6.43 -17.30 -7.55
CA ALA A 104 -7.81 -16.83 -7.37
C ALA A 104 -8.11 -16.48 -5.90
N CYS A 105 -7.33 -17.04 -4.96
CA CYS A 105 -7.58 -17.05 -3.53
C CYS A 105 -8.86 -17.82 -3.17
N ALA A 106 -9.07 -18.99 -3.79
CA ALA A 106 -10.13 -19.91 -3.38
C ALA A 106 -9.85 -20.49 -1.99
N THR A 107 -8.57 -20.74 -1.66
CA THR A 107 -8.14 -21.14 -0.32
C THR A 107 -7.32 -20.05 0.36
N GLU A 108 -7.88 -19.46 1.42
CA GLU A 108 -7.20 -18.52 2.32
C GLU A 108 -6.74 -19.24 3.60
N LEU A 109 -5.49 -19.00 3.99
CA LEU A 109 -4.97 -19.38 5.31
C LEU A 109 -5.15 -18.20 6.28
N THR A 110 -5.99 -18.38 7.29
CA THR A 110 -6.16 -17.44 8.40
C THR A 110 -5.31 -17.87 9.60
N VAL A 111 -5.00 -16.92 10.48
CA VAL A 111 -4.18 -17.15 11.68
C VAL A 111 -4.88 -18.17 12.59
N GLY A 112 -4.21 -19.28 12.88
CA GLY A 112 -4.76 -20.39 13.66
C GLY A 112 -5.88 -21.17 12.95
N GLY A 113 -6.10 -20.90 11.66
CA GLY A 113 -7.15 -21.51 10.86
C GLY A 113 -6.82 -22.90 10.32
N SER A 114 -7.55 -23.31 9.29
CA SER A 114 -7.37 -24.58 8.61
C SER A 114 -5.98 -24.71 7.97
N THR A 115 -5.56 -25.95 7.76
CA THR A 115 -4.30 -26.27 7.09
C THR A 115 -4.52 -26.51 5.59
N TYR A 116 -3.48 -26.31 4.79
CA TYR A 116 -3.46 -26.69 3.39
C TYR A 116 -2.35 -27.70 3.13
N THR A 117 -2.67 -28.86 2.55
CA THR A 117 -1.72 -29.94 2.34
C THR A 117 -1.43 -30.12 0.86
N PHE A 118 -0.17 -29.94 0.48
CA PHE A 118 0.35 -30.32 -0.82
C PHE A 118 0.52 -31.84 -0.86
N SER A 119 -0.23 -32.47 -1.76
CA SER A 119 -0.14 -33.91 -1.99
C SER A 119 1.13 -34.28 -2.74
N GLN A 120 1.50 -35.55 -2.67
CA GLN A 120 2.61 -36.12 -3.41
C GLN A 120 2.55 -35.81 -4.91
N ALA A 121 1.36 -35.80 -5.53
CA ALA A 121 1.21 -35.49 -6.96
C ALA A 121 1.65 -34.06 -7.28
N VAL A 122 1.33 -33.10 -6.42
CA VAL A 122 1.78 -31.71 -6.57
C VAL A 122 3.29 -31.63 -6.34
N LEU A 123 3.79 -32.25 -5.27
CA LEU A 123 5.22 -32.26 -4.95
C LEU A 123 6.07 -32.94 -6.04
N ALA A 124 5.54 -33.98 -6.69
CA ALA A 124 6.20 -34.68 -7.80
C ALA A 124 6.37 -33.77 -9.03
N ASN A 125 5.40 -32.90 -9.31
CA ASN A 125 5.53 -31.91 -10.39
C ASN A 125 6.52 -30.79 -10.05
N LEU A 126 6.76 -30.52 -8.77
CA LEU A 126 7.66 -29.46 -8.31
C LEU A 126 9.10 -29.96 -8.07
N ALA A 127 9.29 -31.24 -7.77
CA ALA A 127 10.62 -31.82 -7.65
C ALA A 127 11.28 -31.86 -9.03
N GLY A 128 12.37 -31.11 -9.18
CA GLY A 128 13.12 -31.08 -10.45
C GLY A 128 13.57 -32.48 -10.88
N LEU A 129 13.65 -32.69 -12.19
CA LEU A 129 14.02 -33.96 -12.86
C LEU A 129 15.38 -34.54 -12.40
N PHE A 130 16.21 -33.75 -11.71
CA PHE A 130 17.57 -34.07 -11.29
C PHE A 130 17.71 -34.52 -9.82
N GLY A 131 16.63 -34.92 -9.14
CA GLY A 131 16.71 -35.53 -7.78
C GLY A 131 16.88 -34.53 -6.62
N SER A 132 16.67 -33.24 -6.86
CA SER A 132 16.64 -32.25 -5.77
C SER A 132 15.28 -32.28 -5.06
N LEU A 133 15.27 -32.46 -3.73
CA LEU A 133 14.07 -32.43 -2.89
C LEU A 133 13.86 -31.05 -2.26
N ASN A 134 13.96 -30.03 -3.10
CA ASN A 134 13.74 -28.64 -2.75
C ASN A 134 12.43 -28.19 -3.40
N PHE A 135 11.45 -27.84 -2.57
CA PHE A 135 10.10 -27.50 -3.00
C PHE A 135 9.88 -26.00 -2.90
N ALA A 136 9.74 -25.34 -4.06
CA ALA A 136 9.38 -23.93 -4.14
C ALA A 136 7.85 -23.79 -4.26
N LEU A 137 7.16 -23.74 -3.12
CA LEU A 137 5.69 -23.74 -3.08
C LEU A 137 5.16 -22.31 -3.24
N PRO A 138 4.36 -22.00 -4.28
CA PRO A 138 3.86 -20.65 -4.48
C PRO A 138 2.83 -20.29 -3.39
N VAL A 139 2.94 -19.07 -2.88
CA VAL A 139 1.99 -18.47 -1.96
C VAL A 139 1.61 -17.10 -2.52
N TYR A 140 0.32 -16.80 -2.54
CA TYR A 140 -0.23 -15.59 -3.12
C TYR A 140 -0.72 -14.68 -1.99
N LEU A 141 -0.49 -13.39 -2.13
CA LEU A 141 -0.94 -12.39 -1.18
C LEU A 141 -1.85 -11.40 -1.87
N LYS A 142 -3.00 -11.11 -1.27
CA LYS A 142 -3.96 -10.12 -1.78
C LYS A 142 -4.33 -9.13 -0.70
N SER A 143 -4.27 -7.84 -1.00
CA SER A 143 -4.79 -6.81 -0.10
C SER A 143 -6.33 -6.89 0.01
N VAL A 144 -6.87 -6.20 1.00
CA VAL A 144 -8.30 -5.98 1.20
C VAL A 144 -8.60 -4.50 0.99
N THR A 145 -9.68 -4.20 0.28
CA THR A 145 -10.14 -2.83 0.02
C THR A 145 -10.82 -2.20 1.23
N GLY A 146 -11.18 -0.93 1.13
CA GLY A 146 -11.89 -0.16 2.15
C GLY A 146 -11.01 0.42 3.25
N GLN A 147 -9.67 0.31 3.14
CA GLN A 147 -8.76 0.89 4.13
C GLN A 147 -8.45 2.34 3.78
N THR A 148 -8.52 3.22 4.78
CA THR A 148 -8.11 4.63 4.68
C THR A 148 -6.91 4.84 5.59
N VAL A 149 -5.72 4.83 5.01
CA VAL A 149 -4.44 4.85 5.72
C VAL A 149 -3.62 6.06 5.30
N ALA A 150 -2.78 6.58 6.18
CA ALA A 150 -1.85 7.63 5.81
C ALA A 150 -0.70 7.10 4.94
N ALA A 151 0.03 8.00 4.27
CA ALA A 151 1.24 7.64 3.54
C ALA A 151 2.33 7.07 4.48
N GLY A 152 3.17 6.22 3.92
CA GLY A 152 4.27 5.58 4.64
C GLY A 152 4.54 4.14 4.18
N THR A 153 5.54 3.52 4.79
CA THR A 153 5.89 2.12 4.51
C THR A 153 5.22 1.20 5.51
N TYR A 154 4.37 0.28 5.01
CA TYR A 154 3.65 -0.70 5.80
C TYR A 154 4.34 -2.06 5.65
N THR A 155 4.59 -2.71 6.77
CA THR A 155 5.26 -4.01 6.84
C THR A 155 4.51 -4.97 7.76
N GLY A 156 4.64 -6.27 7.49
CA GLY A 156 4.12 -7.32 8.35
C GLY A 156 4.79 -8.65 8.05
N THR A 157 4.98 -9.47 9.08
CA THR A 157 5.55 -10.81 8.95
C THR A 157 4.47 -11.85 9.22
N PHE A 158 4.25 -12.73 8.25
CA PHE A 158 3.33 -13.87 8.32
C PHE A 158 4.14 -15.13 8.60
N ASN A 159 3.90 -15.77 9.74
CA ASN A 159 4.63 -16.94 10.18
C ASN A 159 3.91 -18.19 9.71
N LEU A 160 4.35 -18.73 8.57
CA LEU A 160 3.79 -19.93 7.98
C LEU A 160 4.39 -21.16 8.67
N TYR A 161 3.60 -21.85 9.46
CA TYR A 161 3.98 -23.11 10.07
C TYR A 161 3.89 -24.23 9.04
N VAL A 162 4.97 -25.00 8.96
CA VAL A 162 5.17 -26.06 7.98
C VAL A 162 5.37 -27.38 8.73
N THR A 163 4.59 -28.38 8.35
CA THR A 163 4.83 -29.78 8.71
C THR A 163 5.16 -30.53 7.42
N TYR A 164 6.28 -31.25 7.40
CA TYR A 164 6.70 -32.00 6.22
C TYR A 164 6.96 -33.47 6.55
N ASN A 165 6.68 -34.31 5.57
CA ASN A 165 7.02 -35.73 5.53
C ASN A 165 7.52 -36.04 4.11
N ILE A 166 8.83 -36.04 3.91
CA ILE A 166 9.46 -36.19 2.60
C ILE A 166 10.35 -37.43 2.58
N CYS A 167 10.16 -38.29 1.60
CA CYS A 167 11.01 -39.44 1.39
C CYS A 167 12.30 -39.04 0.68
N THR A 168 13.45 -39.26 1.32
CA THR A 168 14.76 -38.82 0.80
C THR A 168 15.62 -39.94 0.19
N SER A 169 15.20 -41.21 0.23
CA SER A 169 15.99 -42.37 -0.21
C SER A 169 15.38 -43.19 -1.36
N LEU A 170 16.24 -43.95 -2.07
CA LEU A 170 15.83 -44.94 -3.07
C LEU A 170 15.17 -46.11 -2.34
N GLY A 171 13.87 -46.24 -2.52
CA GLY A 171 13.14 -47.39 -1.98
C GLY A 171 13.50 -48.68 -2.69
N VAL A 172 13.69 -49.77 -1.94
CA VAL A 172 13.61 -51.12 -2.51
C VAL A 172 12.15 -51.36 -2.88
N GLY A 173 11.84 -51.55 -4.17
CA GLY A 173 10.46 -51.66 -4.64
C GLY A 173 9.63 -50.38 -4.48
N ASN A 174 10.26 -49.19 -4.54
CA ASN A 174 9.59 -47.88 -4.43
C ASN A 174 9.02 -47.55 -3.02
N LEU A 175 9.34 -48.33 -1.97
CA LEU A 175 8.93 -48.05 -0.59
C LEU A 175 9.85 -47.03 0.12
N CYS A 176 9.26 -46.08 0.85
CA CYS A 176 10.05 -45.12 1.62
C CYS A 176 10.63 -45.73 2.90
N LEU A 177 11.95 -45.94 2.93
CA LEU A 177 12.61 -46.53 4.11
C LEU A 177 13.00 -45.49 5.16
N THR A 178 13.30 -44.26 4.72
CA THR A 178 13.77 -43.19 5.59
C THR A 178 13.05 -41.88 5.26
N PRO A 179 11.82 -41.67 5.76
CA PRO A 179 11.17 -40.38 5.64
C PRO A 179 11.92 -39.34 6.46
N GLN A 180 12.06 -38.14 5.94
CA GLN A 180 12.46 -36.93 6.64
C GLN A 180 11.19 -36.21 7.09
N THR A 181 10.95 -36.25 8.39
CA THR A 181 9.81 -35.61 9.03
C THR A 181 10.28 -34.50 9.93
N GLY A 182 9.50 -33.43 10.02
CA GLY A 182 9.80 -32.31 10.88
C GLY A 182 8.80 -31.18 10.75
N THR A 183 8.99 -30.19 11.59
CA THR A 183 8.17 -28.98 11.60
C THR A 183 9.06 -27.75 11.71
N GLY A 184 8.51 -26.60 11.32
CA GLY A 184 9.15 -25.31 11.51
C GLY A 184 8.35 -24.19 10.92
N THR A 185 8.93 -23.01 10.85
CA THR A 185 8.22 -21.79 10.43
C THR A 185 8.99 -21.09 9.32
N ILE A 186 8.29 -20.75 8.24
CA ILE A 186 8.78 -19.84 7.20
C ILE A 186 8.21 -18.45 7.51
N PRO A 187 9.03 -17.48 7.96
CA PRO A 187 8.59 -16.10 8.08
C PRO A 187 8.52 -15.47 6.68
N ILE A 188 7.35 -14.94 6.33
CA ILE A 188 7.11 -14.21 5.10
C ILE A 188 6.95 -12.72 5.43
N THR A 189 7.95 -11.91 5.10
CA THR A 189 7.88 -10.45 5.29
C THR A 189 7.26 -9.78 4.08
N VAL A 190 6.16 -9.08 4.31
CA VAL A 190 5.34 -8.44 3.28
C VAL A 190 5.43 -6.93 3.43
N THR A 191 5.63 -6.23 2.33
CA THR A 191 5.80 -4.76 2.33
C THR A 191 4.91 -4.08 1.29
N VAL A 192 4.51 -2.85 1.59
CA VAL A 192 3.90 -1.93 0.62
C VAL A 192 4.28 -0.49 0.98
N VAL A 193 4.59 0.32 -0.03
CA VAL A 193 4.83 1.75 0.12
C VAL A 193 3.57 2.50 -0.29
N ILE A 194 3.03 3.30 0.62
CA ILE A 194 1.86 4.14 0.37
C ILE A 194 2.33 5.58 0.14
N SER A 195 2.05 6.12 -1.05
CA SER A 195 2.36 7.51 -1.39
C SER A 195 1.16 8.43 -1.13
N ASN A 196 1.45 9.70 -0.88
CA ASN A 196 0.43 10.74 -0.89
C ASN A 196 -0.13 10.93 -2.31
N ASP A 197 -1.40 11.29 -2.38
CA ASP A 197 -2.17 11.50 -3.59
C ASP A 197 -3.37 12.41 -3.28
N CYS A 198 -3.89 13.09 -4.30
CA CYS A 198 -5.10 13.92 -4.25
C CYS A 198 -5.92 13.67 -5.51
N THR A 199 -7.15 13.21 -5.35
CA THR A 199 -7.96 12.69 -6.48
C THR A 199 -8.97 13.68 -7.02
N THR A 200 -9.46 14.60 -6.17
CA THR A 200 -10.56 15.49 -6.55
C THR A 200 -10.31 16.91 -6.05
N ILE A 201 -10.43 17.88 -6.95
CA ILE A 201 -10.54 19.31 -6.64
C ILE A 201 -11.89 19.79 -7.15
N THR A 202 -12.76 20.22 -6.26
CA THR A 202 -14.05 20.85 -6.59
C THR A 202 -13.91 22.35 -6.41
N ALA A 203 -13.86 23.08 -7.51
CA ALA A 203 -13.76 24.54 -7.54
C ALA A 203 -14.95 25.14 -8.33
N PRO A 204 -15.99 25.64 -7.64
CA PRO A 204 -17.13 26.27 -8.30
C PRO A 204 -16.77 27.59 -8.99
N ASN A 205 -17.53 27.94 -10.03
CA ASN A 205 -17.36 29.22 -10.73
C ASN A 205 -17.75 30.39 -9.82
N VAL A 206 -16.95 31.45 -9.86
CA VAL A 206 -17.24 32.73 -9.20
C VAL A 206 -18.00 33.63 -10.17
N SER A 207 -19.09 34.24 -9.69
CA SER A 207 -19.81 35.29 -10.41
C SER A 207 -19.97 36.50 -9.51
N PHE A 208 -19.42 37.64 -9.94
CA PHE A 208 -19.59 38.93 -9.26
C PHE A 208 -20.94 39.60 -9.58
N GLY A 209 -21.72 39.03 -10.50
CA GLY A 209 -22.94 39.67 -11.01
C GLY A 209 -22.63 40.89 -11.88
N SER A 210 -23.51 41.89 -11.81
CA SER A 210 -23.43 43.12 -12.61
C SER A 210 -23.46 44.34 -11.72
N ALA A 211 -22.63 45.34 -12.01
CA ALA A 211 -22.65 46.63 -11.34
C ALA A 211 -22.23 47.76 -12.30
N PRO A 212 -22.76 48.98 -12.13
CA PRO A 212 -22.42 50.12 -12.98
C PRO A 212 -21.04 50.73 -12.68
N LEU A 213 -20.54 50.55 -11.45
CA LEU A 213 -19.25 51.06 -10.98
C LEU A 213 -18.47 49.93 -10.29
N VAL A 214 -17.14 49.98 -10.39
CA VAL A 214 -16.25 49.00 -9.76
C VAL A 214 -16.41 48.92 -8.24
N SER A 215 -16.75 50.04 -7.60
CA SER A 215 -17.00 50.13 -6.15
C SER A 215 -18.35 49.56 -5.71
N SER A 216 -19.25 49.25 -6.65
CA SER A 216 -20.59 48.73 -6.36
C SER A 216 -20.68 47.21 -6.43
N PHE A 217 -19.62 46.52 -6.84
CA PHE A 217 -19.58 45.06 -6.78
C PHE A 217 -19.45 44.58 -5.34
N SER A 218 -20.33 43.66 -4.94
CA SER A 218 -20.18 42.94 -3.67
C SER A 218 -19.08 41.89 -3.75
N THR A 219 -18.49 41.56 -2.61
CA THR A 219 -17.58 40.41 -2.52
C THR A 219 -18.37 39.10 -2.64
N VAL A 220 -17.70 38.07 -3.16
CA VAL A 220 -18.29 36.74 -3.33
C VAL A 220 -17.55 35.77 -2.43
N GLN A 221 -18.27 35.08 -1.54
CA GLN A 221 -17.71 34.04 -0.69
C GLN A 221 -18.10 32.66 -1.21
N GLN A 222 -17.11 31.80 -1.40
CA GLN A 222 -17.29 30.42 -1.86
C GLN A 222 -16.26 29.50 -1.21
N SER A 223 -16.26 28.21 -1.55
CA SER A 223 -15.30 27.25 -1.03
C SER A 223 -14.78 26.33 -2.13
N ILE A 224 -13.48 26.04 -2.11
CA ILE A 224 -12.86 24.96 -2.87
C ILE A 224 -12.73 23.75 -1.95
N SER A 225 -13.13 22.57 -2.42
CA SER A 225 -12.95 21.31 -1.68
C SER A 225 -11.90 20.45 -2.36
N VAL A 226 -11.00 19.86 -1.57
CA VAL A 226 -9.94 18.99 -2.06
C VAL A 226 -9.96 17.67 -1.29
N VAL A 227 -9.90 16.55 -2.02
CA VAL A 227 -9.79 15.20 -1.45
C VAL A 227 -8.35 14.71 -1.61
N CYS A 228 -7.64 14.60 -0.50
CA CYS A 228 -6.23 14.18 -0.43
C CYS A 228 -6.03 13.05 0.57
N SER A 229 -4.84 12.47 0.54
CA SER A 229 -4.48 11.38 1.44
C SER A 229 -4.56 11.78 2.91
N LYS A 230 -5.03 10.86 3.75
CA LYS A 230 -5.19 11.07 5.19
C LYS A 230 -3.86 11.52 5.80
N GLY A 231 -3.89 12.64 6.52
CA GLY A 231 -2.70 13.18 7.19
C GLY A 231 -1.64 13.77 6.26
N SER A 232 -1.90 13.88 4.96
CA SER A 232 -0.97 14.52 4.02
C SER A 232 -0.83 16.03 4.31
N THR A 233 0.41 16.51 4.20
CA THR A 233 0.72 17.94 4.27
C THR A 233 0.95 18.42 2.84
N TYR A 234 0.24 19.48 2.44
CA TYR A 234 0.30 20.03 1.09
C TYR A 234 -0.11 21.50 1.11
N THR A 235 0.08 22.19 -0.01
CA THR A 235 -0.37 23.58 -0.21
C THR A 235 -1.23 23.68 -1.47
N VAL A 236 -2.31 24.45 -1.38
CA VAL A 236 -3.21 24.75 -2.49
C VAL A 236 -2.86 26.11 -3.08
N GLY A 237 -2.54 26.15 -4.36
CA GLY A 237 -2.24 27.36 -5.10
C GLY A 237 -3.39 27.78 -6.01
N LEU A 238 -3.51 29.08 -6.22
CA LEU A 238 -4.32 29.66 -7.28
C LEU A 238 -3.41 30.44 -8.23
N SER A 239 -3.40 30.09 -9.51
CA SER A 239 -2.69 30.85 -10.54
C SER A 239 -3.15 32.32 -10.58
N ASN A 240 -2.40 33.18 -11.25
CA ASN A 240 -2.79 34.60 -11.41
C ASN A 240 -3.87 34.83 -12.50
N GLY A 241 -4.47 33.75 -13.03
CA GLY A 241 -5.41 33.85 -14.14
C GLY A 241 -4.73 33.97 -15.50
N SER A 242 -5.54 34.03 -16.55
CA SER A 242 -5.11 34.09 -17.95
C SER A 242 -4.66 35.49 -18.38
N TYR A 243 -5.09 36.54 -17.67
CA TYR A 243 -4.79 37.93 -18.00
C TYR A 243 -4.09 38.68 -16.86
N ALA A 244 -3.31 37.97 -16.07
CA ALA A 244 -2.51 38.55 -14.99
C ALA A 244 -1.65 39.73 -15.46
N ALA A 245 -1.59 40.80 -14.68
CA ALA A 245 -0.68 41.93 -14.90
C ALA A 245 -0.09 42.38 -13.57
N ASN A 246 1.24 42.47 -13.48
CA ASN A 246 1.96 42.91 -12.28
C ASN A 246 1.55 42.17 -10.98
N GLY A 247 1.22 40.88 -11.09
CA GLY A 247 0.78 40.06 -9.95
C GLY A 247 -0.70 40.18 -9.58
N VAL A 248 -1.47 41.02 -10.26
CA VAL A 248 -2.92 41.19 -10.06
C VAL A 248 -3.69 40.37 -11.11
N ARG A 249 -4.77 39.71 -10.68
CA ARG A 249 -5.65 38.97 -11.59
C ARG A 249 -6.57 39.93 -12.34
N ASN A 250 -6.84 39.64 -13.61
CA ASN A 250 -7.76 40.45 -14.40
C ASN A 250 -8.69 39.56 -15.18
N MET A 251 -9.97 39.91 -15.15
CA MET A 251 -10.91 39.43 -16.15
C MET A 251 -10.80 40.29 -17.41
N ALA A 252 -11.07 39.69 -18.57
CA ALA A 252 -10.95 40.35 -19.86
C ALA A 252 -12.30 40.45 -20.58
N SER A 253 -12.51 41.58 -21.25
CA SER A 253 -13.53 41.80 -22.27
C SER A 253 -12.88 42.45 -23.49
N GLY A 254 -12.47 41.66 -24.47
CA GLY A 254 -11.57 42.13 -25.53
C GLY A 254 -10.25 42.64 -24.96
N THR A 255 -9.91 43.90 -25.22
CA THR A 255 -8.71 44.56 -24.66
C THR A 255 -8.94 45.16 -23.28
N ASN A 256 -10.19 45.26 -22.82
CA ASN A 256 -10.52 45.83 -21.52
C ASN A 256 -10.19 44.85 -20.40
N ARG A 257 -9.78 45.37 -19.25
CA ARG A 257 -9.43 44.59 -18.06
C ARG A 257 -10.24 45.07 -16.86
N LEU A 258 -10.69 44.11 -16.07
CA LEU A 258 -11.33 44.33 -14.77
C LEU A 258 -10.54 43.56 -13.72
N SER A 259 -9.80 44.29 -12.88
CA SER A 259 -8.93 43.72 -11.86
C SER A 259 -9.73 43.17 -10.70
N TYR A 260 -9.33 42.00 -10.23
CA TYR A 260 -9.93 41.33 -9.08
C TYR A 260 -8.87 40.54 -8.32
N ASP A 261 -9.19 40.10 -7.12
CA ASP A 261 -8.36 39.13 -6.42
C ASP A 261 -9.20 38.16 -5.57
N ILE A 262 -8.54 37.08 -5.13
CA ILE A 262 -9.10 36.03 -4.30
C ILE A 262 -8.26 35.93 -3.03
N TYR A 263 -8.94 35.94 -1.89
CA TYR A 263 -8.33 36.00 -0.57
C TYR A 263 -8.71 34.79 0.26
N GLN A 264 -7.79 34.37 1.12
CA GLN A 264 -7.97 33.27 2.05
C GLN A 264 -8.98 33.68 3.15
N GLY A 265 -9.91 32.79 3.45
CA GLY A 265 -10.91 32.98 4.49
C GLY A 265 -12.03 33.92 4.05
N THR A 266 -12.62 34.61 5.02
CA THR A 266 -13.79 35.48 4.84
C THR A 266 -13.42 36.96 4.71
N THR A 267 -12.12 37.30 4.75
CA THR A 267 -11.62 38.68 4.68
C THR A 267 -10.79 38.90 3.41
N THR A 268 -10.52 40.15 3.06
CA THR A 268 -9.72 40.50 1.87
C THR A 268 -8.30 40.98 2.21
N THR A 269 -7.71 40.35 3.22
CA THR A 269 -6.39 40.72 3.77
C THR A 269 -5.27 39.81 3.30
N THR A 270 -5.51 38.51 3.19
CA THR A 270 -4.49 37.51 2.87
C THR A 270 -4.76 36.98 1.46
N ARG A 271 -3.92 37.37 0.50
CA ARG A 271 -4.09 36.96 -0.88
C ARG A 271 -3.90 35.44 -1.03
N TRP A 272 -4.74 34.81 -1.84
CA TRP A 272 -4.56 33.41 -2.24
C TRP A 272 -3.98 33.36 -3.65
N GLY A 273 -2.76 32.84 -3.79
CA GLY A 273 -1.95 32.94 -4.99
C GLY A 273 -1.09 31.69 -5.24
N PRO A 274 -0.18 31.75 -6.23
CA PRO A 274 0.49 30.55 -6.74
C PRO A 274 1.76 30.18 -5.96
N THR A 275 2.35 31.09 -5.19
CA THR A 275 3.72 30.94 -4.66
C THR A 275 3.85 31.39 -3.21
N GLY A 276 4.79 30.80 -2.46
CA GLY A 276 5.14 31.25 -1.11
C GLY A 276 3.95 31.23 -0.15
N THR A 277 3.85 32.28 0.67
CA THR A 277 2.79 32.45 1.69
C THR A 277 1.40 32.69 1.11
N ASP A 278 1.31 33.05 -0.17
CA ASP A 278 0.01 33.18 -0.85
C ASP A 278 -0.64 31.82 -1.08
N ARG A 279 0.12 30.72 -1.08
CA ARG A 279 -0.45 29.36 -1.15
C ARG A 279 -1.07 29.01 0.20
N TRP A 280 -2.16 28.25 0.18
CA TRP A 280 -2.88 27.88 1.39
C TRP A 280 -2.46 26.50 1.88
N SER A 281 -1.83 26.44 3.05
CA SER A 281 -1.46 25.17 3.71
C SER A 281 -2.68 24.32 4.06
N SER A 282 -2.56 23.01 3.87
CA SER A 282 -3.58 22.04 4.27
C SER A 282 -3.84 22.05 5.78
N SER A 283 -2.85 22.39 6.61
CA SER A 283 -3.03 22.54 8.05
C SER A 283 -3.93 23.72 8.45
N ALA A 284 -4.08 24.70 7.55
CA ALA A 284 -4.89 25.90 7.75
C ALA A 284 -6.22 25.85 6.97
N SER A 285 -6.62 24.69 6.45
CA SER A 285 -7.91 24.50 5.77
C SER A 285 -9.07 24.93 6.66
N THR A 286 -10.12 25.50 6.07
CA THR A 286 -11.32 25.95 6.81
C THR A 286 -12.10 24.80 7.42
N THR A 287 -12.21 23.67 6.73
CA THR A 287 -12.94 22.49 7.21
C THR A 287 -12.16 21.22 6.90
N VAL A 288 -12.39 20.18 7.71
CA VAL A 288 -11.84 18.83 7.51
C VAL A 288 -12.96 17.83 7.76
N SER A 289 -13.14 16.86 6.85
CA SER A 289 -14.09 15.76 7.05
C SER A 289 -13.64 14.82 8.18
N ALA A 290 -14.58 14.05 8.73
CA ALA A 290 -14.31 13.14 9.84
C ALA A 290 -13.28 12.04 9.50
N ASP A 291 -13.22 11.61 8.24
CA ASP A 291 -12.22 10.66 7.74
C ASP A 291 -10.84 11.29 7.47
N GLY A 292 -10.73 12.62 7.56
CA GLY A 292 -9.50 13.39 7.34
C GLY A 292 -9.06 13.49 5.88
N LEU A 293 -9.89 13.09 4.92
CA LEU A 293 -9.57 13.08 3.49
C LEU A 293 -9.96 14.37 2.77
N THR A 294 -11.10 14.94 3.12
CA THR A 294 -11.66 16.12 2.45
C THR A 294 -11.34 17.37 3.25
N ARG A 295 -10.75 18.36 2.59
CA ARG A 295 -10.48 19.69 3.17
C ARG A 295 -11.18 20.77 2.35
N GLY A 296 -11.90 21.64 3.04
CA GLY A 296 -12.53 22.83 2.46
C GLY A 296 -11.71 24.09 2.69
N TYR A 297 -11.68 24.97 1.69
CA TYR A 297 -10.96 26.24 1.69
C TYR A 297 -11.94 27.35 1.31
N THR A 298 -12.52 28.00 2.32
CA THR A 298 -13.46 29.10 2.12
C THR A 298 -12.71 30.37 1.76
N TYR A 299 -13.06 31.01 0.65
CA TYR A 299 -12.37 32.19 0.16
C TYR A 299 -13.34 33.33 -0.13
N THR A 300 -12.80 34.55 -0.17
CA THR A 300 -13.49 35.76 -0.59
C THR A 300 -12.87 36.27 -1.89
N ALA A 301 -13.66 36.36 -2.95
CA ALA A 301 -13.27 37.03 -4.19
C ALA A 301 -13.79 38.48 -4.18
N GLN A 302 -13.01 39.42 -4.69
CA GLN A 302 -13.36 40.84 -4.73
C GLN A 302 -12.88 41.51 -6.02
N ILE A 303 -13.73 42.35 -6.62
CA ILE A 303 -13.31 43.34 -7.62
C ILE A 303 -12.53 44.45 -6.91
N LEU A 304 -11.31 44.75 -7.39
CA LEU A 304 -10.48 45.78 -6.78
C LEU A 304 -11.10 47.16 -7.02
N THR A 305 -11.26 47.95 -5.96
CA THR A 305 -11.97 49.25 -6.03
C THR A 305 -11.08 50.42 -6.42
N THR A 306 -9.76 50.22 -6.49
CA THR A 306 -8.75 51.25 -6.78
C THR A 306 -8.44 51.43 -8.27
N GLN A 307 -9.22 50.79 -9.15
CA GLN A 307 -9.11 50.91 -10.61
C GLN A 307 -10.14 51.88 -11.18
N ASN A 308 -9.90 52.39 -12.39
CA ASN A 308 -10.93 53.11 -13.14
C ASN A 308 -12.02 52.15 -13.59
N THR A 309 -13.29 52.59 -13.63
CA THR A 309 -14.38 51.78 -14.17
C THR A 309 -14.14 51.52 -15.66
N PRO A 310 -13.95 50.25 -16.08
CA PRO A 310 -13.71 49.92 -17.48
C PRO A 310 -15.02 50.00 -18.28
N ALA A 311 -14.92 49.87 -19.60
CA ALA A 311 -16.10 49.90 -20.47
C ALA A 311 -17.11 48.80 -20.10
N ALA A 312 -18.40 49.06 -20.32
CA ALA A 312 -19.44 48.06 -20.10
C ALA A 312 -19.21 46.81 -20.96
N GLY A 313 -19.33 45.63 -20.37
CA GLY A 313 -19.12 44.36 -21.06
C GLY A 313 -19.10 43.17 -20.11
N ASN A 314 -19.05 41.97 -20.67
CA ASN A 314 -18.88 40.73 -19.91
C ASN A 314 -17.37 40.44 -19.79
N TYR A 315 -16.89 40.30 -18.56
CA TYR A 315 -15.49 40.06 -18.24
C TYR A 315 -15.34 38.63 -17.72
N THR A 316 -14.38 37.88 -18.27
CA THR A 316 -14.09 36.50 -17.84
C THR A 316 -12.60 36.29 -17.63
N ASP A 317 -12.25 35.39 -16.72
CA ASP A 317 -10.88 34.90 -16.51
C ASP A 317 -10.94 33.39 -16.20
N ASN A 318 -9.82 32.70 -16.38
CA ASN A 318 -9.65 31.31 -15.99
C ASN A 318 -8.50 31.16 -15.01
N VAL A 319 -8.82 30.74 -13.78
CA VAL A 319 -7.85 30.53 -12.69
C VAL A 319 -7.65 29.03 -12.50
N VAL A 320 -6.42 28.58 -12.73
CA VAL A 320 -5.99 27.20 -12.40
C VAL A 320 -5.79 27.07 -10.89
N VAL A 321 -6.38 26.02 -10.32
CA VAL A 321 -6.13 25.54 -8.96
C VAL A 321 -5.10 24.41 -9.04
N ASP A 322 -4.04 24.50 -8.24
CA ASP A 322 -2.99 23.48 -8.20
C ASP A 322 -2.68 23.05 -6.75
N LEU A 323 -2.03 21.89 -6.63
CA LEU A 323 -1.62 21.29 -5.36
C LEU A 323 -0.13 20.95 -5.41
N SER A 324 0.56 21.17 -4.30
CA SER A 324 1.94 20.72 -4.10
C SER A 324 2.08 20.08 -2.74
N PHE A 325 2.67 18.88 -2.70
CA PHE A 325 3.18 18.27 -1.47
C PHE A 325 4.48 18.97 -1.01
#